data_AF-A0A844XXH2-F1
#
_entry.id   AF-A0A844XXH2-F1
#
_cell.length_a   1.000
_cell.length_b   1.000
_cell.length_c   1.000
_cell.angle_alpha   90.00
_cell.angle_beta   90.00
_cell.angle_gamma   90.00
#
_symmetry.space_group_name_H-M   'P 1'
#
loop_
_entity.id
_entity.type
_entity.pdbx_description
1 polymer ?
#
loop_
_entity_poly.entity_id
_entity_poly.type
_entity_poly.pdbx_seq_one_letter_code
_entity_poly.pdbx_strand_id
1 'polypeptide(L)'
;MPVHFAAARCTLRSHVARVLGPLKPGAAANDNAGPAATPFVFDEALRETLMHFARHGLAAVSEARKLAERAHNDGDDDAFARWNGIFRTLDQRQASAFERQLILDNQPLIG
;
A
#
# COMPACT_ATOMS: atom_id res chain seq x y z
N MET A 1 48.79 -3.45 -45.38
CA MET A 1 47.31 -3.39 -45.17
C MET A 1 47.04 -3.13 -43.70
N PRO A 2 46.48 -1.97 -43.31
CA PRO A 2 46.06 -1.77 -41.93
C PRO A 2 44.74 -2.52 -41.68
N VAL A 3 44.67 -3.24 -40.56
CA VAL A 3 43.45 -3.94 -40.10
C VAL A 3 42.71 -3.01 -39.14
N HIS A 4 41.47 -2.64 -39.46
CA HIS A 4 40.62 -1.83 -38.57
C HIS A 4 39.75 -2.75 -37.71
N PHE A 5 39.90 -2.67 -36.38
CA PHE A 5 38.98 -3.32 -35.45
C PHE A 5 37.76 -2.41 -35.24
N ALA A 6 36.59 -2.84 -35.74
CA ALA A 6 35.33 -2.18 -35.44
C ALA A 6 34.98 -2.42 -33.97
N ALA A 7 34.96 -1.35 -33.16
CA ALA A 7 34.59 -1.46 -31.75
C ALA A 7 33.09 -1.82 -31.65
N ALA A 8 32.78 -3.09 -31.38
CA ALA A 8 31.43 -3.57 -31.09
C ALA A 8 30.98 -3.12 -29.68
N ARG A 9 30.96 -1.80 -29.42
CA ARG A 9 30.45 -1.21 -28.17
C ARG A 9 28.94 -1.10 -28.20
N CYS A 10 28.27 -2.18 -28.55
CA CYS A 10 26.82 -2.27 -28.49
C CYS A 10 26.45 -3.01 -27.19
N THR A 11 25.74 -2.34 -26.28
CA THR A 11 25.23 -2.91 -25.02
C THR A 11 24.29 -4.10 -25.25
N LEU A 12 23.71 -4.21 -26.45
CA LEU A 12 22.89 -5.36 -26.86
C LEU A 12 23.73 -6.60 -27.16
N ARG A 13 24.97 -6.44 -27.68
CA ARG A 13 25.82 -7.55 -28.15
C ARG A 13 27.08 -7.80 -27.29
N SER A 14 27.45 -6.85 -26.42
CA SER A 14 28.61 -6.96 -25.54
C SER A 14 28.17 -6.93 -24.07
N HIS A 15 28.51 -7.98 -23.34
CA HIS A 15 28.25 -8.10 -21.91
C HIS A 15 29.01 -7.04 -21.11
N VAL A 16 30.28 -6.77 -21.47
CA VAL A 16 31.09 -5.73 -20.83
C VAL A 16 30.48 -4.35 -21.05
N ALA A 17 30.00 -4.05 -22.27
CA ALA A 17 29.33 -2.78 -22.55
C ALA A 17 28.01 -2.64 -21.79
N ARG A 18 27.28 -3.74 -21.59
CA ARG A 18 26.02 -3.73 -20.81
C ARG A 18 26.25 -3.45 -19.33
N VAL A 19 27.28 -4.05 -18.74
CA VAL A 19 27.61 -3.87 -17.32
C VAL A 19 28.16 -2.47 -17.03
N LEU A 20 28.97 -1.92 -17.94
CA LEU A 20 29.55 -0.58 -17.81
C LEU A 20 28.64 0.53 -18.35
N GLY A 21 27.47 0.17 -18.91
CA GLY A 21 26.52 1.13 -19.44
C GLY A 21 25.78 1.88 -18.32
N PRO A 22 25.36 3.12 -18.54
CA PRO A 22 24.59 3.87 -17.54
C PRO A 22 23.28 3.14 -17.26
N LEU A 23 22.99 2.90 -15.98
CA LEU A 23 21.68 2.41 -15.56
C LEU A 23 20.66 3.50 -15.85
N LYS A 24 19.60 3.18 -16.60
CA LYS A 24 18.46 4.11 -16.73
C LYS A 24 17.86 4.29 -15.34
N PRO A 25 17.76 5.52 -14.79
CA PRO A 25 17.01 5.72 -13.57
C PRO A 25 15.58 5.22 -13.79
N GLY A 26 15.04 4.54 -12.78
CA GLY A 26 13.63 4.17 -12.77
C GLY A 26 12.75 5.41 -12.84
N ALA A 27 11.48 5.24 -13.21
CA ALA A 27 10.50 6.31 -13.12
C ALA A 27 10.45 6.86 -11.68
N ALA A 28 10.22 8.16 -11.53
CA ALA A 28 10.05 8.71 -10.19
C ALA A 28 8.79 8.12 -9.56
N ALA A 29 8.82 7.84 -8.26
CA ALA A 29 7.69 7.20 -7.59
C ALA A 29 6.39 8.04 -7.61
N ASN A 30 6.49 9.33 -7.94
CA ASN A 30 5.37 10.26 -8.13
C ASN A 30 4.92 10.40 -9.59
N ASP A 31 5.62 9.79 -10.56
CA ASP A 31 5.21 9.78 -11.96
C ASP A 31 4.05 8.79 -12.12
N ASN A 32 2.82 9.28 -11.98
CA ASN A 32 1.59 8.52 -12.28
C ASN A 32 1.39 8.26 -13.79
N ALA A 33 2.46 8.22 -14.58
CA ALA A 33 2.45 8.15 -16.05
C ALA A 33 2.25 6.71 -16.59
N GLY A 34 1.53 5.86 -15.86
CA GLY A 34 1.13 4.52 -16.33
C GLY A 34 -0.04 4.60 -17.33
N PRO A 35 -0.13 3.67 -18.31
CA PRO A 35 -1.25 3.63 -19.24
C PRO A 35 -2.54 3.32 -18.46
N ALA A 36 -3.48 4.25 -18.53
CA ALA A 36 -4.74 4.25 -17.80
C ALA A 36 -4.56 4.28 -16.27
N ALA A 37 -4.35 5.49 -15.72
CA ALA A 37 -4.99 5.81 -14.46
C ALA A 37 -6.46 5.43 -14.61
N THR A 38 -6.85 4.30 -14.01
CA THR A 38 -8.25 3.93 -13.88
C THR A 38 -8.98 5.17 -13.37
N PRO A 39 -10.16 5.53 -13.92
CA PRO A 39 -10.93 6.63 -13.39
C PRO A 39 -11.00 6.45 -11.88
N PHE A 40 -10.53 7.44 -11.13
CA PHE A 40 -10.56 7.41 -9.68
C PHE A 40 -12.02 7.41 -9.28
N VAL A 41 -12.60 6.22 -9.08
CA VAL A 41 -13.96 6.09 -8.59
C VAL A 41 -13.91 6.58 -7.16
N PHE A 42 -14.53 7.72 -6.91
CA PHE A 42 -14.79 8.22 -5.57
C PHE A 42 -15.75 7.25 -4.89
N ASP A 43 -15.20 6.22 -4.26
CA ASP A 43 -15.95 5.30 -3.44
C ASP A 43 -16.52 6.06 -2.23
N GLU A 44 -17.75 5.72 -1.85
CA GLU A 44 -18.39 6.24 -0.65
C GLU A 44 -17.54 5.97 0.59
N ALA A 45 -16.89 4.80 0.65
CA ALA A 45 -15.97 4.43 1.72
C ALA A 45 -14.75 5.37 1.81
N LEU A 46 -14.23 5.82 0.66
CA LEU A 46 -13.13 6.77 0.63
C LEU A 46 -13.59 8.16 1.09
N ARG A 47 -14.76 8.62 0.64
CA ARG A 47 -15.35 9.90 1.07
C ARG A 47 -15.53 9.91 2.59
N GLU A 48 -16.10 8.85 3.13
CA GLU A 48 -16.30 8.68 4.56
C GLU A 48 -14.96 8.69 5.32
N THR A 49 -13.97 7.96 4.82
CA THR A 49 -12.62 7.93 5.39
C THR A 49 -11.99 9.32 5.41
N LEU A 50 -12.09 10.07 4.32
CA LEU A 50 -11.56 11.44 4.22
C LEU A 50 -12.30 12.40 5.16
N MET A 51 -13.61 12.26 5.34
CA MET A 51 -14.37 13.04 6.31
C MET A 51 -13.96 12.73 7.75
N HIS A 52 -13.77 11.44 8.06
CA HIS A 52 -13.28 11.01 9.37
C HIS A 52 -11.87 11.56 9.64
N PHE A 53 -11.00 11.51 8.63
CA PHE A 53 -9.68 12.14 8.70
C PHE A 53 -9.76 13.66 8.86
N ALA A 54 -10.64 14.34 8.12
CA ALA A 54 -10.80 15.79 8.25
C ALA A 54 -11.24 16.20 9.66
N ARG A 55 -12.01 15.36 10.35
CA ARG A 55 -12.48 15.61 11.71
C ARG A 55 -11.41 15.36 12.78
N HIS A 56 -10.61 14.31 12.62
CA HIS A 56 -9.70 13.82 13.67
C HIS A 56 -8.21 14.00 13.35
N GLY A 57 -7.86 14.36 12.11
CA GLY A 57 -6.49 14.48 11.62
C GLY A 57 -5.68 13.20 11.83
N LEU A 58 -4.44 13.35 12.30
CA LEU A 58 -3.56 12.20 12.59
C LEU A 58 -4.13 11.25 13.65
N ALA A 59 -5.05 11.71 14.51
CA ALA A 59 -5.70 10.86 15.50
C ALA A 59 -6.80 9.96 14.90
N ALA A 60 -7.21 10.19 13.63
CA ALA A 60 -8.29 9.44 12.98
C ALA A 60 -8.08 7.93 13.00
N VAL A 61 -6.84 7.48 12.83
CA VAL A 61 -6.44 6.06 12.90
C VAL A 61 -6.70 5.49 14.29
N SER A 62 -6.28 6.21 15.34
CA SER A 62 -6.48 5.77 16.72
C SER A 62 -7.95 5.76 17.14
N GLU A 63 -8.74 6.72 16.66
CA GLU A 63 -10.18 6.79 16.93
C GLU A 63 -10.95 5.70 16.18
N ALA A 64 -10.62 5.45 14.90
CA ALA A 64 -11.21 4.35 14.14
C ALA A 64 -10.91 2.99 14.78
N ARG A 65 -9.68 2.77 15.26
CA ARG A 65 -9.31 1.56 16.02
C ARG A 65 -10.16 1.38 17.27
N LYS A 66 -10.31 2.41 18.10
CA LYS A 66 -11.14 2.34 19.32
C LYS A 66 -12.61 2.02 19.01
N LEU A 67 -13.14 2.58 17.92
CA LEU A 67 -14.52 2.33 17.50
C LEU A 67 -14.69 0.90 16.95
N ALA A 68 -13.71 0.39 16.20
CA ALA A 68 -13.69 -1.01 15.78
C ALA A 68 -13.60 -1.96 16.98
N GLU A 69 -12.73 -1.68 17.96
CA GLU A 69 -12.62 -2.49 19.18
C GLU A 69 -13.91 -2.51 19.99
N ARG A 70 -14.58 -1.36 20.14
CA ARG A 70 -15.91 -1.28 20.79
C ARG A 70 -16.95 -2.10 20.03
N ALA A 71 -17.04 -1.92 18.72
CA ALA A 71 -17.98 -2.68 17.88
C ALA A 71 -17.74 -4.19 17.97
N HIS A 72 -16.47 -4.61 18.03
CA HIS A 72 -16.10 -6.01 18.24
C HIS A 72 -16.57 -6.52 19.62
N ASN A 73 -16.34 -5.75 20.67
CA ASN A 73 -16.77 -6.11 22.03
C ASN A 73 -18.30 -6.16 22.17
N ASP A 74 -19.01 -5.30 21.44
CA ASP A 74 -20.48 -5.22 21.41
C ASP A 74 -21.10 -6.29 20.49
N GLY A 75 -20.30 -7.02 19.71
CA GLY A 75 -20.76 -8.02 18.74
C GLY A 75 -21.44 -7.43 17.50
N ASP A 76 -21.21 -6.16 17.20
CA ASP A 76 -21.74 -5.47 16.02
C ASP A 76 -20.77 -5.62 14.84
N ASP A 77 -20.98 -6.68 14.07
CA ASP A 77 -20.15 -7.03 12.91
C ASP A 77 -20.21 -5.96 11.81
N ASP A 78 -21.35 -5.28 11.64
CA ASP A 78 -21.54 -4.25 10.61
C ASP A 78 -20.75 -2.98 10.98
N ALA A 79 -20.86 -2.54 12.23
CA ALA A 79 -20.07 -1.41 12.73
C ALA A 79 -18.58 -1.75 12.73
N PHE A 80 -18.22 -2.98 13.10
CA PHE A 80 -16.83 -3.44 13.04
C PHE A 80 -16.28 -3.38 11.63
N ALA A 81 -16.99 -3.95 10.65
CA ALA A 81 -16.59 -3.95 9.25
C ALA A 81 -16.41 -2.53 8.70
N ARG A 82 -17.31 -1.62 9.06
CA ARG A 82 -17.24 -0.21 8.66
C ARG A 82 -16.01 0.50 9.23
N TRP A 83 -15.79 0.44 10.55
CA TRP A 83 -14.64 1.08 11.18
C TRP A 83 -13.31 0.45 10.76
N ASN A 84 -13.29 -0.86 10.56
CA ASN A 84 -12.12 -1.56 10.04
C ASN A 84 -11.82 -1.19 8.58
N GLY A 85 -12.85 -0.95 7.76
CA GLY A 85 -12.68 -0.43 6.39
C GLY A 85 -12.03 0.96 6.36
N ILE A 86 -12.50 1.87 7.20
CA ILE A 86 -11.90 3.21 7.37
C ILE A 86 -10.45 3.08 7.87
N PHE A 87 -10.22 2.24 8.86
CA PHE A 87 -8.89 1.99 9.44
C PHE A 87 -7.90 1.41 8.42
N ARG A 88 -8.33 0.42 7.60
CA ARG A 88 -7.52 -0.16 6.52
C ARG A 88 -7.17 0.84 5.42
N THR A 89 -8.09 1.73 5.09
CA THR A 89 -7.88 2.77 4.07
C THR A 89 -6.86 3.81 4.54
N LEU A 90 -6.80 4.10 5.84
CA LEU A 90 -5.81 5.02 6.43
C LEU A 90 -4.45 4.35 6.71
N ASP A 91 -4.45 3.16 7.31
CA ASP A 91 -3.24 2.41 7.68
C ASP A 91 -3.47 0.89 7.60
N GLN A 92 -3.23 0.35 6.41
CA GLN A 92 -3.35 -1.09 6.16
C GLN A 92 -2.44 -1.95 7.05
N ARG A 93 -1.25 -1.44 7.43
CA ARG A 93 -0.29 -2.20 8.24
C ARG A 93 -0.79 -2.34 9.67
N GLN A 94 -1.24 -1.25 10.29
CA GLN A 94 -1.80 -1.29 11.63
C GLN A 94 -3.11 -2.08 11.68
N ALA A 95 -3.97 -1.97 10.65
CA ALA A 95 -5.18 -2.77 10.55
C ALA A 95 -4.90 -4.28 10.52
N SER A 96 -3.94 -4.69 9.70
CA SER A 96 -3.52 -6.10 9.63
C SER A 96 -2.96 -6.61 10.97
N ALA A 97 -2.24 -5.77 11.72
CA ALA A 97 -1.71 -6.15 13.04
C ALA A 97 -2.82 -6.30 14.09
N PHE A 98 -3.79 -5.38 14.08
CA PHE A 98 -4.94 -5.40 14.97
C PHE A 98 -5.84 -6.62 14.74
N GLU A 99 -6.15 -6.96 13.50
CA GLU A 99 -6.94 -8.15 13.16
C GLU A 99 -6.26 -9.44 13.62
N ARG A 100 -4.93 -9.53 13.46
CA ARG A 100 -4.17 -10.67 13.99
C ARG A 100 -4.27 -10.75 15.50
N GLN A 101 -4.24 -9.61 16.20
CA GLN A 101 -4.39 -9.58 17.65
C GLN A 101 -5.78 -10.08 18.06
N LEU A 102 -6.85 -9.62 17.42
CA LEU A 102 -8.21 -10.11 17.70
C LEU A 102 -8.38 -11.60 17.44
N ILE A 103 -7.73 -12.15 16.41
CA ILE A 103 -7.73 -13.58 16.15
C ILE A 103 -7.05 -14.34 17.28
N LEU A 104 -5.90 -13.85 17.78
CA LEU A 104 -5.18 -14.47 18.89
C LEU A 104 -5.98 -14.41 20.19
N ASP A 105 -6.65 -13.29 20.46
CA ASP A 105 -7.48 -13.10 21.66
C ASP A 105 -8.74 -14.00 21.64
N ASN A 106 -9.30 -14.27 20.45
CA ASN A 106 -10.45 -15.16 20.26
C ASN A 106 -10.10 -16.64 20.13
N GLN A 107 -8.82 -17.02 20.06
CA GLN A 107 -8.43 -18.43 20.06
C GLN A 107 -8.57 -18.99 21.49
N PRO A 108 -9.31 -20.09 21.70
CA PRO A 108 -9.27 -20.77 22.99
C PRO A 108 -7.84 -21.23 23.23
N LEU A 109 -7.27 -20.87 24.39
CA LEU A 109 -6.01 -21.45 24.85
C LEU A 109 -6.20 -22.97 24.85
N ILE A 110 -5.57 -23.65 23.90
CA ILE A 110 -5.56 -25.10 23.83
C ILE A 110 -4.86 -25.57 25.12
N GLY A 111 -5.68 -26.05 26.07
CA GLY A 111 -5.26 -26.77 27.27
C GLY A 111 -5.39 -28.26 27.05
#